data_AF-A0AA97AJG2-F1
#
_entry.id   AF-A0AA97AJG2-F1
#
_cell.length_a   1.000
_cell.length_b   1.000
_cell.length_c   1.000
_cell.angle_alpha   90.00
_cell.angle_beta   90.00
_cell.angle_gamma   90.00
#
_symmetry.space_group_name_H-M   'P 1'
#
loop_
_entity.id
_entity.type
_entity.pdbx_description
1 polymer ?
#
loop_
_entity_poly.entity_id
_entity_poly.type
_entity_poly.pdbx_seq_one_letter_code
_entity_poly.pdbx_strand_id
1 'polypeptide(L)'
;MPSFEKPVAKRIYQGSILILLGLLMASCSENKVAQCSKLIDIANQAVSGVKTVSENSQPDTSIESMNKIADVANTAKAEMEGLQLTDEQLKGFQTRFIDMYTATTNATRELVTAAEAKDAQAAQQAFNALQTATAQEGPLVNEVNAYCEAQPSPAAETLSPSVSPAAPSPSP
;
A
#
# COMPACT_ATOMS: atom_id res chain seq x y z
N MET A 1 -65.53 47.46 -16.78
CA MET A 1 -65.57 48.42 -17.91
C MET A 1 -64.64 49.58 -17.56
N PRO A 2 -63.94 50.22 -18.51
CA PRO A 2 -62.94 49.74 -19.49
C PRO A 2 -61.56 50.45 -19.25
N SER A 3 -60.41 49.81 -19.48
CA SER A 3 -59.57 49.72 -20.71
C SER A 3 -58.71 50.96 -21.04
N PHE A 4 -57.40 50.72 -21.30
CA PHE A 4 -56.50 51.25 -22.37
C PHE A 4 -55.02 51.07 -21.92
N GLU A 5 -54.32 49.99 -22.29
CA GLU A 5 -53.41 49.81 -23.47
C GLU A 5 -52.29 50.88 -23.60
N LYS A 6 -50.98 50.57 -23.67
CA LYS A 6 -50.14 49.92 -24.73
C LYS A 6 -48.64 49.85 -24.25
N PRO A 7 -47.61 49.38 -25.00
CA PRO A 7 -47.49 48.33 -26.04
C PRO A 7 -46.33 47.30 -25.84
N VAL A 8 -46.51 46.16 -26.51
CA VAL A 8 -45.61 45.18 -27.18
C VAL A 8 -44.10 45.54 -27.36
N ALA A 9 -43.18 44.63 -27.01
CA ALA A 9 -42.29 43.90 -27.96
C ALA A 9 -41.16 43.05 -27.31
N LYS A 10 -41.23 41.73 -27.54
CA LYS A 10 -40.16 40.84 -28.03
C LYS A 10 -38.90 40.60 -27.16
N ARG A 11 -38.76 39.37 -26.65
CA ARG A 11 -37.75 38.40 -27.18
C ARG A 11 -37.94 37.01 -26.58
N ILE A 12 -38.19 36.08 -27.50
CA ILE A 12 -38.08 34.63 -27.37
C ILE A 12 -36.60 34.28 -27.14
N TYR A 13 -36.30 33.46 -26.13
CA TYR A 13 -35.14 32.57 -26.03
C TYR A 13 -35.53 31.52 -24.97
N GLN A 14 -36.20 30.41 -25.35
CA GLN A 14 -35.58 29.13 -25.72
C GLN A 14 -34.25 28.84 -25.02
N GLY A 15 -34.24 27.76 -24.24
CA GLY A 15 -33.01 27.14 -23.75
C GLY A 15 -33.20 26.39 -22.44
N SER A 16 -33.75 25.19 -22.51
CA SER A 16 -33.78 24.21 -21.42
C SER A 16 -32.38 24.03 -20.83
N ILE A 17 -32.20 24.28 -19.54
CA ILE A 17 -31.02 23.86 -18.79
C ILE A 17 -31.47 22.74 -17.84
N LEU A 18 -31.46 21.50 -18.36
CA LEU A 18 -31.39 20.30 -17.53
C LEU A 18 -29.95 20.20 -17.04
N ILE A 19 -29.68 20.68 -15.82
CA ILE A 19 -28.39 20.43 -15.16
C ILE A 19 -28.42 18.96 -14.74
N LEU A 20 -27.84 18.09 -15.55
CA LEU A 20 -27.42 16.76 -15.13
C LEU A 20 -26.34 16.95 -14.07
N LEU A 21 -26.74 16.93 -12.79
CA LEU A 21 -25.83 16.65 -11.69
C LEU A 21 -25.35 15.21 -11.86
N GLY A 22 -24.29 15.04 -12.65
CA GLY A 22 -23.43 13.86 -12.52
C GLY A 22 -22.77 13.94 -11.16
N LEU A 23 -23.38 13.33 -10.14
CA LEU A 23 -22.65 12.91 -8.96
C LEU A 23 -21.61 11.91 -9.47
N LEU A 24 -20.40 12.42 -9.72
CA LEU A 24 -19.21 11.59 -9.71
C LEU A 24 -19.13 11.03 -8.30
N MET A 25 -19.68 9.83 -8.13
CA MET A 25 -19.34 8.92 -7.06
C MET A 25 -17.85 8.58 -7.27
N ALA A 26 -16.96 9.52 -6.97
CA ALA A 26 -15.62 9.19 -6.55
C ALA A 26 -15.83 8.44 -5.24
N SER A 27 -16.01 7.12 -5.37
CA SER A 27 -16.12 6.21 -4.25
C SER A 27 -14.98 6.52 -3.29
N CYS A 28 -15.31 6.79 -2.02
CA CYS A 28 -14.37 6.91 -0.92
C CYS A 28 -13.66 5.58 -0.63
N SER A 29 -13.03 4.94 -1.62
CA SER A 29 -12.02 3.93 -1.37
C SER A 29 -10.75 4.65 -0.96
N GLU A 30 -10.11 4.19 0.12
CA GLU A 30 -8.81 4.71 0.52
C GLU A 30 -7.85 4.66 -0.66
N ASN A 31 -7.29 5.81 -1.06
CA ASN A 31 -6.42 5.89 -2.23
C ASN A 31 -5.19 4.98 -2.01
N LYS A 32 -4.71 4.30 -3.06
CA LYS A 32 -3.53 3.42 -3.06
C LYS A 32 -2.37 3.97 -2.23
N VAL A 33 -2.11 5.27 -2.32
CA VAL A 33 -1.06 5.97 -1.57
C VAL A 33 -1.23 5.83 -0.05
N ALA A 34 -2.44 5.99 0.47
CA ALA A 34 -2.71 5.85 1.90
C ALA A 34 -2.57 4.39 2.38
N GLN A 35 -3.00 3.43 1.56
CA GLN A 35 -2.80 2.00 1.84
C GLN A 35 -1.32 1.61 1.83
N CYS A 36 -0.54 2.12 0.86
CA CYS A 36 0.92 1.98 0.82
C CYS A 36 1.58 2.51 2.09
N SER A 37 1.20 3.71 2.55
CA SER A 37 1.73 4.29 3.79
C SER A 37 1.56 3.34 4.96
N LYS A 38 0.34 2.83 5.19
CA LYS A 38 0.05 1.92 6.33
C LYS A 38 0.92 0.67 6.31
N LEU A 39 1.06 0.04 5.15
CA LEU A 39 1.85 -1.18 5.00
C LEU A 39 3.35 -0.90 5.21
N ILE A 40 3.86 0.18 4.63
CA ILE A 40 5.27 0.60 4.81
C ILE A 40 5.57 0.99 6.26
N ASP A 41 4.63 1.66 6.93
CA ASP A 41 4.79 2.08 8.33
C ASP A 41 5.00 0.89 9.26
N ILE A 42 4.21 -0.18 9.13
CA ILE A 42 4.38 -1.40 9.94
C ILE A 42 5.71 -2.09 9.63
N ALA A 43 6.08 -2.19 8.34
CA ALA A 43 7.35 -2.79 7.95
C ALA A 43 8.56 -2.03 8.54
N ASN A 44 8.52 -0.70 8.50
CA ASN A 44 9.55 0.16 9.08
C ASN A 44 9.59 0.06 10.60
N GLN A 45 8.44 -0.03 11.27
CA GLN A 45 8.37 -0.22 12.71
C GLN A 45 8.99 -1.56 13.13
N ALA A 46 8.79 -2.63 12.37
CA ALA A 46 9.43 -3.92 12.61
C ALA A 46 10.96 -3.81 12.55
N VAL A 47 11.50 -3.20 11.50
CA VAL A 47 12.95 -2.99 11.34
C VAL A 47 13.52 -2.13 12.48
N SER A 48 12.82 -1.04 12.82
CA SER A 48 13.23 -0.17 13.92
C SER A 48 13.19 -0.88 15.28
N GLY A 49 12.20 -1.75 15.50
CA GLY A 49 12.07 -2.57 16.69
C GLY A 49 13.25 -3.53 16.85
N VAL A 50 13.58 -4.28 15.79
CA VAL A 50 14.74 -5.20 15.76
C VAL A 50 16.04 -4.44 16.00
N LYS A 51 16.22 -3.29 15.36
CA LYS A 51 17.38 -2.41 15.57
C LYS A 51 17.49 -1.97 17.03
N THR A 52 16.39 -1.53 17.63
CA THR A 52 16.34 -1.09 19.03
C THR A 52 16.71 -2.22 19.99
N VAL A 53 16.20 -3.43 19.75
CA VAL A 53 16.59 -4.61 20.56
C VAL A 53 18.09 -4.87 20.42
N SER A 54 18.62 -4.82 19.20
CA SER A 54 20.03 -5.11 18.91
C SER A 54 20.98 -4.10 19.55
N GLU A 55 20.67 -2.80 19.47
CA GLU A 55 21.47 -1.73 20.06
C GLU A 55 21.48 -1.75 21.60
N ASN A 56 20.41 -2.26 22.22
CA ASN A 56 20.31 -2.37 23.68
C ASN A 56 20.77 -3.73 24.22
N SER A 57 21.14 -4.67 23.36
CA SER A 57 21.55 -6.02 23.76
C SER A 57 22.92 -5.99 24.45
N GLN A 58 23.03 -6.68 25.59
CA GLN A 58 24.31 -6.94 26.24
C GLN A 58 24.85 -8.33 25.82
N PRO A 59 26.17 -8.58 25.91
CA PRO A 59 26.76 -9.85 25.47
C PRO A 59 26.17 -11.10 26.14
N ASP A 60 25.68 -10.99 27.37
CA ASP A 60 25.11 -12.06 28.17
C ASP A 60 23.60 -12.25 28.01
N THR A 61 22.91 -11.34 27.29
CA THR A 61 21.44 -11.36 27.13
C THR A 61 20.99 -11.91 25.77
N SER A 62 21.81 -12.70 25.09
CA SER A 62 21.55 -13.13 23.70
C SER A 62 20.21 -13.86 23.51
N ILE A 63 19.82 -14.73 24.44
CA ILE A 63 18.54 -15.45 24.40
C ILE A 63 17.36 -14.49 24.59
N GLU A 64 17.45 -13.58 25.56
CA GLU A 64 16.42 -12.57 25.81
C GLU A 64 16.23 -11.66 24.61
N SER A 65 17.32 -11.21 24.00
CA SER A 65 17.30 -10.39 22.79
C SER A 65 16.65 -11.11 21.61
N MET A 66 16.94 -12.40 21.42
CA MET A 66 16.29 -13.21 20.38
C MET A 66 14.78 -13.37 20.62
N ASN A 67 14.36 -13.60 21.86
CA ASN A 67 12.93 -13.61 22.20
C ASN A 67 12.25 -12.27 21.88
N LYS A 68 12.89 -11.14 22.23
CA LYS A 68 12.36 -9.82 21.89
C LYS A 68 12.26 -9.59 20.38
N ILE A 69 13.24 -10.06 19.59
CA ILE A 69 13.18 -10.01 18.12
C ILE A 69 11.98 -10.82 17.60
N ALA A 70 11.75 -12.02 18.13
CA ALA A 70 10.59 -12.82 17.78
C ALA A 70 9.27 -12.11 18.12
N ASP A 71 9.22 -11.41 19.26
CA ASP A 71 8.04 -10.64 19.66
C ASP A 71 7.80 -9.40 18.78
N VAL A 72 8.86 -8.72 18.33
CA VAL A 72 8.75 -7.64 17.34
C VAL A 72 8.16 -8.17 16.03
N ALA A 73 8.69 -9.30 15.51
CA ALA A 73 8.16 -9.91 14.30
C ALA A 73 6.69 -10.35 14.46
N ASN A 74 6.35 -10.96 15.59
CA ASN A 74 4.98 -11.38 15.87
C ASN A 74 4.01 -10.20 16.03
N THR A 75 4.48 -9.08 16.57
CA THR A 75 3.70 -7.82 16.65
C THR A 75 3.44 -7.27 15.25
N ALA A 76 4.49 -7.15 14.42
CA ALA A 76 4.35 -6.68 13.05
C ALA A 76 3.42 -7.59 12.21
N LYS A 77 3.50 -8.91 12.42
CA LYS A 77 2.54 -9.87 11.84
C LYS A 77 1.09 -9.52 12.22
N ALA A 78 0.81 -9.34 13.51
CA ALA A 78 -0.54 -9.06 13.99
C ALA A 78 -1.07 -7.71 13.47
N GLU A 79 -0.19 -6.70 13.38
CA GLU A 79 -0.54 -5.40 12.80
C GLU A 79 -0.82 -5.52 11.29
N MET A 80 -0.02 -6.29 10.56
CA MET A 80 -0.28 -6.60 9.15
C MET A 80 -1.61 -7.32 8.97
N GLU A 81 -1.93 -8.34 9.77
CA GLU A 81 -3.22 -9.05 9.73
C GLU A 81 -4.41 -8.12 10.01
N GLY A 82 -4.19 -7.06 10.79
CA GLY A 82 -5.20 -6.05 11.09
C GLY A 82 -5.44 -5.01 9.98
N LEU A 83 -4.57 -4.94 8.96
CA LEU A 83 -4.76 -4.00 7.86
C LEU A 83 -5.91 -4.43 6.95
N GLN A 84 -6.83 -3.50 6.72
CA GLN A 84 -7.88 -3.64 5.71
C GLN A 84 -7.44 -2.96 4.43
N LEU A 85 -6.82 -3.73 3.53
CA LEU A 85 -6.40 -3.27 2.22
C LEU A 85 -7.47 -3.63 1.19
N THR A 86 -7.71 -2.72 0.25
CA THR A 86 -8.63 -2.94 -0.89
C THR A 86 -7.89 -3.13 -2.20
N ASP A 87 -6.66 -2.65 -2.30
CA ASP A 87 -5.79 -2.86 -3.46
C ASP A 87 -5.26 -4.30 -3.47
N GLU A 88 -5.54 -5.04 -4.55
CA GLU A 88 -5.21 -6.47 -4.65
C GLU A 88 -3.70 -6.74 -4.64
N GLN A 89 -2.89 -5.83 -5.20
CA GLN A 89 -1.43 -5.99 -5.17
C GLN A 89 -0.89 -5.72 -3.77
N LEU A 90 -1.44 -4.75 -3.04
CA LEU A 90 -1.09 -4.52 -1.64
C LEU A 90 -1.51 -5.68 -0.73
N LYS A 91 -2.66 -6.32 -0.97
CA LYS A 91 -3.03 -7.57 -0.27
C LYS A 91 -2.01 -8.68 -0.53
N GLY A 92 -1.50 -8.80 -1.75
CA GLY A 92 -0.43 -9.73 -2.10
C GLY A 92 0.85 -9.49 -1.29
N PHE A 93 1.25 -8.23 -1.14
CA PHE A 93 2.40 -7.86 -0.30
C PHE A 93 2.14 -8.09 1.19
N GLN A 94 0.94 -7.74 1.69
CA GLN A 94 0.51 -7.98 3.07
C GLN A 94 0.66 -9.46 3.44
N THR A 95 0.14 -10.37 2.61
CA THR A 95 0.27 -11.82 2.82
C THR A 95 1.73 -12.24 2.91
N ARG A 96 2.59 -11.76 2.00
CA ARG A 96 4.02 -12.10 2.00
C ARG A 96 4.76 -11.57 3.24
N PHE A 97 4.41 -10.39 3.74
CA PHE A 97 4.94 -9.89 5.02
C PHE A 97 4.49 -10.75 6.19
N ILE A 98 3.20 -11.13 6.25
CA ILE A 98 2.65 -12.01 7.30
C ILE A 98 3.38 -13.35 7.31
N ASP A 99 3.59 -13.96 6.13
CA ASP A 99 4.31 -15.22 6.00
C ASP A 99 5.76 -15.10 6.47
N MET A 100 6.46 -14.03 6.05
CA MET A 100 7.84 -13.75 6.44
C MET A 100 7.96 -13.55 7.96
N TYR A 101 7.08 -12.76 8.57
CA TYR A 101 7.10 -12.52 10.01
C TYR A 101 6.73 -13.78 10.81
N THR A 102 5.82 -14.61 10.29
CA THR A 102 5.50 -15.91 10.88
C THR A 102 6.71 -16.83 10.88
N ALA A 103 7.36 -16.99 9.73
CA ALA A 103 8.55 -17.82 9.60
C ALA A 103 9.70 -17.32 10.49
N THR A 104 9.91 -16.00 10.53
CA THR A 104 10.93 -15.34 11.38
C THR A 104 10.66 -15.60 12.86
N THR A 105 9.41 -15.42 13.31
CA THR A 105 9.01 -15.66 14.72
C THR A 105 9.28 -17.10 15.11
N ASN A 106 8.83 -18.06 14.29
CA ASN A 106 8.97 -19.48 14.57
C ASN A 106 10.44 -19.90 14.62
N ALA A 107 11.23 -19.57 13.59
CA ALA A 107 12.63 -19.94 13.52
C ALA A 107 13.45 -19.31 14.66
N THR A 108 13.14 -18.07 15.06
CA THR A 108 13.81 -17.42 16.20
C THR A 108 13.49 -18.12 17.52
N ARG A 109 12.23 -18.52 17.75
CA ARG A 109 11.82 -19.25 18.96
C ARG A 109 12.38 -20.67 19.01
N GLU A 110 12.47 -21.34 17.86
CA GLU A 110 13.14 -22.64 17.73
C GLU A 110 14.63 -22.51 18.04
N LEU A 111 15.29 -21.45 17.55
CA LEU A 111 16.69 -21.18 17.83
C LEU A 111 16.94 -20.96 19.33
N VAL A 112 16.07 -20.18 19.99
CA VAL A 112 16.09 -20.00 21.45
C VAL A 112 15.94 -21.33 22.17
N THR A 113 14.92 -22.12 21.81
CA THR A 113 14.64 -23.42 22.43
C THR A 113 15.83 -24.38 22.29
N ALA A 114 16.42 -24.44 21.10
CA ALA A 114 17.59 -25.27 20.84
C ALA A 114 18.83 -24.81 21.61
N ALA A 115 19.03 -23.50 21.72
CA ALA A 115 20.14 -22.92 22.49
C ALA A 115 20.01 -23.23 23.99
N GLU A 116 18.81 -23.12 24.56
CA GLU A 116 18.53 -23.49 25.96
C GLU A 116 18.75 -24.99 26.21
N ALA A 117 18.34 -25.84 25.27
CA ALA A 117 18.58 -27.27 25.30
C ALA A 117 20.04 -27.68 25.01
N LYS A 118 20.90 -26.72 24.61
CA LYS A 118 22.28 -26.95 24.14
C LYS A 118 22.35 -27.94 22.96
N ASP A 119 21.31 -27.98 22.14
CA ASP A 119 21.24 -28.79 20.94
C ASP A 119 21.81 -28.01 19.75
N ALA A 120 23.09 -28.24 19.47
CA ALA A 120 23.80 -27.53 18.39
C ALA A 120 23.23 -27.86 16.99
N GLN A 121 22.68 -29.06 16.79
CA GLN A 121 22.12 -29.45 15.50
C GLN A 121 20.80 -28.73 15.26
N ALA A 122 19.90 -28.74 16.26
CA ALA A 122 18.64 -28.02 16.19
C ALA A 122 18.86 -26.51 16.06
N ALA A 123 19.85 -25.95 16.77
CA ALA A 123 20.20 -24.54 16.67
C ALA A 123 20.67 -24.16 15.26
N GLN A 124 21.52 -25.00 14.64
CA GLN A 124 21.95 -24.76 13.26
C GLN A 124 20.80 -24.83 12.25
N GLN A 125 19.85 -25.76 12.45
CA GLN A 125 18.66 -25.87 11.60
C GLN A 125 17.76 -24.64 11.73
N ALA A 126 17.46 -24.22 12.96
CA ALA A 126 16.66 -23.04 13.23
C ALA A 126 17.33 -21.76 12.71
N PHE A 127 18.66 -21.64 12.83
CA PHE A 127 19.40 -20.51 12.26
C PHE A 127 19.31 -20.46 10.72
N ASN A 128 19.40 -21.61 10.05
CA ASN A 128 19.23 -21.67 8.59
C ASN A 128 17.79 -21.31 8.17
N ALA A 129 16.80 -21.75 8.94
CA ALA A 129 15.41 -21.38 8.73
C ALA A 129 15.21 -19.86 8.90
N LEU A 130 15.81 -19.26 9.93
CA LEU A 130 15.77 -17.83 10.18
C LEU A 130 16.38 -17.03 9.02
N GLN A 131 17.59 -17.41 8.57
CA GLN A 131 18.23 -16.77 7.41
C GLN A 131 17.35 -16.85 6.16
N THR A 132 16.73 -18.00 5.92
CA THR A 132 15.83 -18.21 4.77
C THR A 132 14.59 -17.32 4.86
N ALA A 133 13.99 -17.22 6.06
CA ALA A 133 12.84 -16.37 6.31
C ALA A 133 13.16 -14.89 6.04
N THR A 134 14.29 -14.39 6.55
CA THR A 134 14.68 -12.98 6.41
C THR A 134 15.24 -12.62 5.04
N ALA A 135 15.75 -13.59 4.26
CA ALA A 135 16.30 -13.34 2.93
C ALA A 135 15.26 -12.75 1.94
N GLN A 136 13.96 -12.95 2.21
CA GLN A 136 12.87 -12.43 1.38
C GLN A 136 12.56 -10.95 1.64
N GLU A 137 13.06 -10.37 2.73
CA GLU A 137 12.73 -9.00 3.14
C GLU A 137 13.17 -7.97 2.09
N GLY A 138 14.44 -8.02 1.66
CA GLY A 138 14.98 -7.07 0.68
C GLY A 138 14.20 -7.05 -0.64
N PRO A 139 14.00 -8.21 -1.31
CA PRO A 139 13.16 -8.29 -2.50
C PRO A 139 11.73 -7.78 -2.28
N LEU A 140 11.07 -8.18 -1.20
CA LEU A 140 9.70 -7.77 -0.90
C LEU A 140 9.59 -6.25 -0.69
N VAL A 141 10.50 -5.65 0.06
CA VAL A 141 10.56 -4.19 0.27
C VAL A 141 10.78 -3.45 -1.05
N ASN A 142 11.66 -3.95 -1.91
CA ASN A 142 11.90 -3.33 -3.22
C ASN A 142 10.66 -3.37 -4.12
N GLU A 143 9.94 -4.51 -4.15
CA GLU A 143 8.70 -4.63 -4.91
C GLU A 143 7.61 -3.69 -4.39
N VAL A 144 7.48 -3.59 -3.06
CA VAL A 144 6.53 -2.67 -2.40
C VAL A 144 6.85 -1.22 -2.75
N ASN A 145 8.12 -0.81 -2.59
CA ASN A 145 8.55 0.55 -2.90
C ASN A 145 8.31 0.87 -4.38
N ALA A 146 8.69 -0.02 -5.29
CA ALA A 146 8.45 0.16 -6.72
C ALA A 146 6.95 0.31 -7.03
N TYR A 147 6.09 -0.50 -6.41
CA TYR A 147 4.65 -0.39 -6.60
C TYR A 147 4.09 0.91 -6.02
N CYS A 148 4.51 1.29 -4.81
CA CYS A 148 3.98 2.44 -4.10
C CYS A 148 4.46 3.79 -4.65
N GLU A 149 5.67 3.83 -5.22
CA GLU A 149 6.24 4.99 -5.91
C GLU A 149 5.75 5.12 -7.35
N ALA A 150 5.35 4.01 -8.00
CA ALA A 150 4.74 4.05 -9.33
C ALA A 150 3.36 4.73 -9.28
N GLN A 151 3.35 6.02 -9.59
CA GLN A 151 2.13 6.78 -9.88
C GLN A 151 1.89 6.80 -11.40
N PRO A 152 0.71 6.40 -11.90
CA PRO A 152 0.18 7.01 -13.11
C PRO A 152 -0.24 8.45 -12.76
N SER A 153 0.46 9.44 -13.30
CA SER A 153 0.00 10.82 -13.26
C SER A 153 -1.34 10.93 -14.01
N PRO A 154 -2.40 11.52 -13.44
CA PRO A 154 -3.65 11.80 -14.15
C PRO A 154 -3.49 12.82 -15.30
N ALA A 155 -2.29 13.33 -15.56
CA ALA A 155 -2.03 14.28 -16.64
C ALA A 155 -1.72 13.63 -18.01
N ALA A 156 -1.50 12.31 -18.09
CA ALA A 156 -1.03 11.67 -19.33
C ALA A 156 -2.14 11.21 -20.30
N GLU A 157 -3.43 11.35 -19.94
CA GLU A 157 -4.56 10.99 -20.82
C GLU A 157 -5.41 12.22 -21.21
N THR A 158 -4.76 13.36 -21.47
CA THR A 158 -5.40 14.50 -22.15
C THR A 158 -4.50 15.12 -23.22
N LEU A 159 -3.82 14.29 -24.00
CA LEU A 159 -3.27 14.72 -25.29
C LEU A 159 -3.61 13.68 -26.36
N SER A 160 -4.91 13.47 -26.60
CA SER A 160 -5.32 13.09 -27.95
C SER A 160 -5.03 14.28 -28.86
N PRO A 161 -4.26 14.12 -29.96
CA PRO A 161 -4.16 15.17 -30.96
C PRO A 161 -5.54 15.31 -31.60
N SER A 162 -6.13 16.49 -31.44
CA SER A 162 -7.33 16.89 -32.18
C SER A 162 -6.96 16.92 -33.67
N VAL A 163 -7.17 15.79 -34.37
CA VAL A 163 -7.13 15.76 -35.83
C VAL A 163 -8.35 16.52 -36.31
N SER A 164 -8.15 17.79 -36.65
CA SER A 164 -9.16 18.60 -37.32
C SER A 164 -9.37 18.04 -38.74
N PRO A 165 -10.62 17.79 -39.19
CA PRO A 165 -10.85 17.43 -40.58
C PRO A 165 -10.65 18.66 -41.46
N ALA A 166 -9.63 18.62 -42.33
CA ALA A 166 -9.50 19.57 -43.43
C ALA A 166 -10.62 19.30 -44.45
N ALA A 167 -11.46 20.30 -44.68
CA ALA A 167 -12.44 20.31 -45.76
C ALA A 167 -11.73 20.41 -47.14
N PRO A 168 -12.35 19.92 -48.23
CA PRO A 168 -11.68 19.76 -49.51
C PRO A 168 -11.56 21.09 -50.25
N SER A 169 -10.42 21.30 -50.93
CA SER A 169 -10.26 22.37 -51.92
C SER A 169 -10.60 21.86 -53.33
N PRO A 170 -11.25 22.67 -54.19
CA PRO A 170 -11.67 22.26 -55.51
C PRO A 170 -10.52 22.34 -56.53
N SER A 171 -10.52 21.38 -57.47
CA SER A 171 -9.63 21.34 -58.63
C SER A 171 -9.86 22.53 -59.59
N PRO A 172 -8.82 22.91 -60.33
CA PRO A 172 -8.93 23.16 -61.76
C PRO A 172 -8.31 22.03 -62.59
#